data_AF-A0A0Q5JU78-F1
#
_entry.id   AF-A0A0Q5JU78-F1
#
_cell.length_a   1.000
_cell.length_b   1.000
_cell.length_c   1.000
_cell.angle_alpha   90.00
_cell.angle_beta   90.00
_cell.angle_gamma   90.00
#
_symmetry.space_group_name_H-M   'P 1'
#
loop_
_entity.id
_entity.type
_entity.pdbx_description
1 polymer ?
#
loop_
_entity_poly.entity_id
_entity_poly.type
_entity_poly.pdbx_seq_one_letter_code
_entity_poly.pdbx_strand_id
1 'polypeptide(L)'
;MTLLFAIIVPVAQVEATRQALQDLTGTILNCCPETTTVLVSAQLGLTLLDDQGEALDLSNFPTDLAEQTTLFFGYGYYVLPRRGRGGCEVRSAYASRRSPPDN
;
A
#
# COMPACT_ATOMS: atom_id res chain seq x y z
N MET A 1 4.82 13.51 13.32
CA MET A 1 5.24 13.34 11.91
C MET A 1 4.84 11.96 11.48
N THR A 2 3.73 11.81 10.75
CA THR A 2 3.31 10.51 10.20
C THR A 2 4.13 10.25 8.94
N LEU A 3 5.07 9.31 9.00
CA LEU A 3 5.86 8.88 7.85
C LEU A 3 4.96 8.07 6.94
N LEU A 4 4.47 8.69 5.87
CA LEU A 4 3.77 8.01 4.79
C LEU A 4 4.81 7.34 3.89
N PHE A 5 4.72 6.02 3.69
CA PHE A 5 5.58 5.29 2.78
C PHE A 5 5.01 5.27 1.36
N ALA A 6 5.89 5.21 0.38
CA ALA A 6 5.56 5.02 -1.03
C ALA A 6 6.07 3.65 -1.49
N ILE A 7 5.34 3.02 -2.41
CA ILE A 7 5.77 1.78 -3.06
C ILE A 7 6.66 2.17 -4.23
N ILE A 8 7.92 1.73 -4.19
CA ILE A 8 8.93 2.10 -5.17
C ILE A 8 9.23 0.89 -6.07
N VAL A 9 8.93 1.01 -7.37
CA VAL A 9 9.06 -0.09 -8.35
C VAL A 9 9.76 0.36 -9.63
N PRO A 10 10.29 -0.54 -10.48
CA PRO A 10 10.78 -0.17 -11.81
C PRO A 10 9.72 0.59 -12.62
N VAL A 11 10.13 1.54 -13.46
CA VAL A 11 9.19 2.38 -14.24
C VAL A 11 8.20 1.55 -15.08
N ALA A 12 8.65 0.44 -15.66
CA ALA A 12 7.84 -0.47 -16.45
C ALA A 12 6.73 -1.18 -15.64
N GLN A 13 6.84 -1.20 -14.31
CA GLN A 13 5.90 -1.86 -13.42
C GLN A 13 4.93 -0.89 -12.73
N VAL A 14 5.11 0.43 -12.89
CA VAL A 14 4.32 1.43 -12.14
C VAL A 14 2.81 1.26 -12.35
N GLU A 15 2.35 1.15 -13.59
CA GLU A 15 0.92 1.00 -13.87
C GLU A 15 0.37 -0.35 -13.40
N ALA A 16 1.13 -1.43 -13.58
CA ALA A 16 0.75 -2.76 -13.10
C ALA A 16 0.64 -2.80 -11.56
N THR A 17 1.61 -2.21 -10.85
CA THR A 17 1.59 -2.10 -9.39
C THR A 17 0.47 -1.18 -8.91
N ARG A 18 0.14 -0.11 -9.63
CA ARG A 18 -1.02 0.75 -9.30
C ARG A 18 -2.33 -0.01 -9.40
N GLN A 19 -2.51 -0.80 -10.46
CA GLN A 19 -3.71 -1.63 -10.61
C GLN A 19 -3.79 -2.67 -9.50
N ALA A 20 -2.70 -3.39 -9.25
CA ALA A 20 -2.64 -4.39 -8.17
C ALA A 20 -2.91 -3.76 -6.78
N LEU A 21 -2.42 -2.54 -6.52
CA LEU A 21 -2.72 -1.81 -5.29
C LEU A 21 -4.21 -1.49 -5.18
N GLN A 22 -4.86 -1.06 -6.26
CA GLN A 22 -6.30 -0.76 -6.27
C GLN A 22 -7.14 -2.03 -6.02
N ASP A 23 -6.80 -3.13 -6.69
CA ASP A 23 -7.50 -4.42 -6.56
C ASP A 23 -7.35 -4.98 -5.14
N LEU A 24 -6.13 -4.94 -4.59
CA LEU A 24 -5.85 -5.36 -3.23
C LEU A 24 -6.59 -4.47 -2.21
N THR A 25 -6.57 -3.15 -2.41
CA THR A 25 -7.32 -2.21 -1.57
C THR A 25 -8.81 -2.51 -1.59
N GLY A 26 -9.39 -2.76 -2.76
CA GLY A 26 -10.80 -3.14 -2.88
C GLY A 26 -11.11 -4.43 -2.09
N THR A 27 -10.24 -5.42 -2.18
CA THR A 27 -10.38 -6.69 -1.46
C THR A 27 -10.29 -6.51 0.05
N ILE A 28 -9.30 -5.75 0.53
CA ILE A 28 -9.14 -5.41 1.95
C ILE A 28 -10.40 -4.70 2.47
N LEU A 29 -10.90 -3.71 1.73
CA LEU A 29 -12.08 -2.93 2.14
C LEU A 29 -13.38 -3.73 2.08
N ASN A 30 -13.47 -4.77 1.27
CA ASN A 30 -14.62 -5.69 1.29
C ASN A 30 -14.65 -6.54 2.57
N CYS A 31 -13.48 -6.92 3.10
CA CYS A 31 -13.37 -7.68 4.36
C CYS A 31 -13.42 -6.77 5.60
N CYS A 32 -12.70 -5.65 5.56
CA CYS A 32 -12.55 -4.70 6.65
C CYS A 32 -12.77 -3.26 6.13
N PRO A 33 -14.04 -2.80 6.02
CA PRO A 33 -14.39 -1.52 5.38
C PRO A 33 -13.90 -0.29 6.17
N GLU A 34 -13.55 -0.46 7.44
CA GLU A 34 -13.03 0.61 8.30
C GLU A 34 -11.53 0.88 8.07
N THR A 35 -10.82 -0.03 7.40
CA THR A 35 -9.36 0.03 7.19
C THR A 35 -8.91 1.24 6.38
N THR A 36 -8.22 2.20 6.99
CA THR A 36 -7.58 3.30 6.28
C THR A 36 -6.11 3.07 6.02
N THR A 37 -5.45 2.31 6.88
CA THR A 37 -4.00 2.17 6.86
C THR A 37 -3.58 0.74 7.06
N VAL A 38 -2.57 0.32 6.32
CA VAL A 38 -1.84 -0.93 6.49
C VAL A 38 -0.50 -0.62 7.18
N LEU A 39 -0.26 -1.25 8.33
CA LEU A 39 1.02 -1.29 8.99
C LEU A 39 1.59 -2.71 8.87
N VAL A 40 2.82 -2.82 8.39
CA VAL A 40 3.56 -4.08 8.37
C VAL A 40 4.85 -3.89 9.15
N SER A 41 5.02 -4.67 10.22
CA SER A 41 6.20 -4.60 11.09
C SER A 41 6.73 -5.99 11.44
N ALA A 42 8.00 -6.07 11.78
CA ALA A 42 8.62 -7.34 12.20
C ALA A 42 8.08 -7.85 13.55
N GLN A 43 7.54 -6.97 14.40
CA GLN A 43 7.08 -7.30 15.75
C GLN A 43 5.60 -7.71 15.77
N LEU A 44 4.75 -6.99 15.03
CA LEU A 44 3.29 -7.18 15.04
C LEU A 44 2.79 -7.89 13.78
N GLY A 45 3.63 -8.07 12.76
CA GLY A 45 3.18 -8.55 11.46
C GLY A 45 2.31 -7.51 10.76
N LEU A 46 1.23 -7.97 10.13
CA LEU A 46 0.21 -7.12 9.52
C LEU A 46 -0.73 -6.56 10.59
N THR A 47 -0.97 -5.26 10.54
CA THR A 47 -2.00 -4.57 11.33
C THR A 47 -2.77 -3.63 10.42
N LEU A 48 -4.09 -3.69 10.49
CA LEU A 48 -4.97 -2.74 9.79
C LEU A 48 -5.44 -1.70 10.81
N LEU A 49 -5.41 -0.42 10.42
CA LEU A 49 -5.84 0.68 11.28
C LEU A 49 -7.05 1.40 10.68
N ASP A 50 -7.95 1.87 11.52
CA ASP A 50 -9.07 2.74 11.14
C ASP A 50 -8.63 4.19 10.88
N ASP A 51 -9.57 5.14 10.72
CA ASP A 51 -9.22 6.55 10.47
C ASP A 51 -8.74 7.31 11.71
N GLN A 52 -8.97 6.76 12.91
CA GLN A 52 -8.48 7.28 14.18
C GLN A 52 -7.08 6.75 14.52
N GLY A 53 -6.61 5.72 13.80
CA GLY A 53 -5.32 5.07 14.02
C GLY A 53 -5.39 3.88 14.96
N GLU A 54 -6.59 3.41 15.30
CA GLU A 54 -6.80 2.26 16.17
C GLU A 54 -6.69 0.96 15.39
N ALA A 55 -6.13 -0.08 16.03
CA ALA A 55 -5.96 -1.39 15.43
C ALA A 55 -7.31 -2.11 15.28
N LEU A 56 -7.61 -2.55 14.07
CA LEU A 56 -8.80 -3.33 13.76
C LEU A 56 -8.61 -4.80 14.16
N ASP A 57 -9.70 -5.45 14.57
CA ASP A 57 -9.72 -6.88 14.83
C ASP A 57 -9.65 -7.67 13.51
N LEU A 58 -8.58 -8.46 13.37
CA LEU A 58 -8.32 -9.29 12.19
C LEU A 58 -8.74 -10.74 12.37
N SER A 59 -9.47 -11.09 13.44
CA SER A 59 -9.91 -12.47 13.71
C SER A 59 -10.71 -13.10 12.57
N ASN A 60 -11.44 -12.29 11.79
CA ASN A 60 -12.20 -12.72 10.62
C ASN A 60 -11.54 -12.35 9.28
N PHE A 61 -10.32 -11.79 9.32
CA PHE A 61 -9.60 -11.41 8.12
C PHE A 61 -8.94 -12.64 7.50
N PRO A 62 -9.13 -12.92 6.20
CA PRO A 62 -8.61 -14.13 5.59
C PRO A 62 -7.08 -14.18 5.63
N THR A 63 -6.52 -15.29 6.11
CA THR A 63 -5.07 -15.47 6.27
C THR A 63 -4.32 -15.27 4.96
N ASP A 64 -4.79 -15.85 3.85
CA ASP A 64 -4.18 -15.66 2.52
C ASP A 64 -4.13 -14.18 2.11
N LEU A 65 -5.17 -13.41 2.44
CA LEU A 65 -5.19 -11.97 2.15
C LEU A 65 -4.21 -11.21 3.04
N ALA A 66 -4.04 -11.63 4.29
CA ALA A 66 -3.05 -11.05 5.19
C ALA A 66 -1.61 -11.27 4.68
N GLU A 67 -1.31 -12.48 4.21
CA GLU A 67 -0.01 -12.81 3.62
C GLU A 67 0.24 -12.02 2.33
N GLN A 68 -0.74 -11.99 1.41
CA GLN A 68 -0.66 -11.20 0.18
C GLN A 68 -0.43 -9.71 0.48
N THR A 69 -1.15 -9.15 1.45
CA THR A 69 -1.01 -7.75 1.87
C THR A 69 0.40 -7.49 2.41
N THR A 70 0.89 -8.36 3.28
CA THR A 70 2.24 -8.27 3.86
C THR A 70 3.32 -8.30 2.78
N LEU A 71 3.21 -9.24 1.82
CA LEU A 71 4.15 -9.40 0.72
C LEU A 71 4.12 -8.21 -0.24
N PHE A 72 2.94 -7.68 -0.54
CA PHE A 72 2.79 -6.57 -1.48
C PHE A 72 3.37 -5.27 -0.93
N PHE A 73 3.05 -4.92 0.31
CA PHE A 73 3.49 -3.67 0.91
C PHE A 73 4.92 -3.74 1.43
N GLY A 74 5.35 -4.88 1.98
CA GLY A 74 6.59 -4.97 2.75
C GLY A 74 6.51 -4.15 4.03
N TYR A 75 7.61 -4.07 4.79
CA TYR A 75 7.64 -3.33 6.06
C TYR A 75 7.44 -1.83 5.86
N GLY A 76 6.46 -1.26 6.56
CA GLY A 76 6.16 0.16 6.48
C GLY A 76 4.73 0.52 6.90
N TYR A 77 4.40 1.78 6.71
CA TYR A 77 3.10 2.38 7.03
C TYR A 77 2.48 2.99 5.77
N TYR A 78 1.36 2.42 5.31
CA TYR A 78 0.78 2.70 4.01
C TYR A 78 -0.70 3.09 4.15
N VAL A 79 -1.03 4.33 3.82
CA VAL A 79 -2.43 4.76 3.74
C VAL A 79 -3.05 4.17 2.47
N LEU A 80 -4.21 3.53 2.59
CA LEU A 80 -4.89 2.93 1.44
C LEU A 80 -5.56 4.01 0.57
N PRO A 81 -5.42 3.94 -0.76
CA PRO A 81 -6.14 4.84 -1.66
C PRO A 81 -7.65 4.54 -1.61
N ARG A 82 -8.43 5.45 -1.02
CA ARG A 82 -9.90 5.36 -0.95
C ARG A 82 -10.54 6.30 -1.95
N ARG A 83 -11.76 6.01 -2.42
CA ARG A 83 -12.50 6.93 -3.31
C ARG A 83 -12.56 8.33 -2.68
N GLY A 84 -12.00 9.32 -3.37
CA GLY A 84 -11.97 10.72 -2.92
C GLY A 84 -10.88 11.08 -1.91
N ARG A 85 -10.04 10.14 -1.46
CA ARG A 85 -8.90 10.37 -0.57
C ARG A 85 -7.61 9.91 -1.24
N GLY A 86 -6.63 10.80 -1.38
CA GLY A 86 -5.28 10.40 -1.78
C GLY A 86 -4.74 9.35 -0.79
N GLY A 87 -3.97 8.39 -1.30
CA GLY A 87 -3.37 7.31 -0.50
C GLY A 87 -1.92 7.07 -0.89
N CYS A 88 -1.40 5.90 -0.52
CA CYS A 88 -0.06 5.44 -0.84
C CYS A 88 0.22 5.63 -2.34
N GLU A 89 1.33 6.32 -2.63
CA GLU A 89 1.77 6.53 -4.00
C GLU A 89 2.64 5.37 -4.46
N VAL A 90 2.35 4.89 -5.67
CA VAL A 90 3.28 4.03 -6.42
C VAL A 90 4.15 4.94 -7.28
N ARG A 91 5.46 4.89 -7.03
CA ARG A 91 6.45 5.73 -7.71
C ARG A 91 7.50 4.85 -8.38
N SER A 92 8.11 5.37 -9.45
CA SER A 92 9.23 4.69 -10.07
C SER A 92 10.51 4.82 -9.23
N ALA A 93 11.28 3.74 -9.14
CA ALA A 93 12.61 3.71 -8.53
C ALA A 93 13.61 4.57 -9.30
N TYR A 94 13.40 4.69 -10.62
CA TYR A 94 14.23 5.47 -11.52
C TYR A 94 13.34 6.16 -12.56
N ALA A 95 13.40 7.49 -12.61
CA ALA A 95 13.15 8.23 -13.84
C ALA A 95 14.52 8.45 -14.48
N SER A 96 14.83 7.78 -15.60
CA SER A 96 16.05 8.12 -16.33
C SER A 96 15.92 9.59 -16.77
N ARG A 97 16.61 10.52 -16.09
CA ARG A 97 16.92 11.82 -16.68
C ARG A 97 17.97 11.60 -17.76
N ARG A 98 17.58 11.01 -18.89
CA ARG A 98 18.29 11.33 -20.13
C ARG A 98 17.69 12.63 -20.62
N SER A 99 18.39 13.75 -20.38
CA SER A 99 18.27 14.86 -21.30
C SER A 99 18.53 14.30 -22.71
N PRO A 100 17.75 14.70 -23.73
CA PRO A 100 18.12 14.37 -25.10
C PRO A 100 19.56 14.85 -25.35
N PRO A 101 20.39 14.11 -26.11
CA PRO A 101 21.69 14.63 -26.50
C PRO A 101 21.46 15.95 -27.24
N ASP A 102 22.12 17.01 -26.77
CA ASP A 102 22.23 18.26 -27.52
C ASP A 102 23.09 17.95 -28.75
N ASN A 103 22.43 17.94 -29.91
CA ASN A 103 22.89 17.94 -31.30
C ASN A 103 24.22 17.24 -31.66
#